data_AF-A0A9C9K1H5-F1
#
_entry.id   AF-A0A9C9K1H5-F1
#
_cell.length_a   1.000
_cell.length_b   1.000
_cell.length_c   1.000
_cell.angle_alpha   90.00
_cell.angle_beta   90.00
_cell.angle_gamma   90.00
#
_symmetry.space_group_name_H-M   'P 1'
#
loop_
_entity.id
_entity.type
_entity.pdbx_description
1 polymer ?
#
loop_
_entity_poly.entity_id
_entity_poly.type
_entity_poly.pdbx_seq_one_letter_code
_entity_poly.pdbx_strand_id
1 'polypeptide(L)' 'MIKLKEYIPDLKVLSDVEYYDIRLERRFITTVIYHNDEPREISEVVQNGGCVRVLFNGGWGFSSFT' A
#
# COMPACT_ATOMS: atom_id res chain seq x y z
N MET A 1 13.26 -6.60 -4.68
CA MET A 1 13.31 -6.19 -3.26
C MET A 1 12.77 -4.76 -3.18
N ILE A 2 11.62 -4.54 -2.53
CA ILE A 2 11.02 -3.19 -2.42
C ILE A 2 11.95 -2.35 -1.55
N LYS A 3 12.47 -1.23 -2.08
CA LYS A 3 13.26 -0.28 -1.29
C LYS A 3 12.29 0.57 -0.48
N LEU A 4 11.97 0.13 0.74
CA LEU A 4 11.09 0.84 1.68
C LEU A 4 11.47 2.32 1.88
N LYS A 5 12.76 2.66 1.77
CA LYS A 5 13.26 4.04 1.88
C LYS A 5 12.78 4.97 0.76
N GLU A 6 12.37 4.45 -0.40
CA GLU A 6 11.92 5.27 -1.53
C GLU A 6 10.44 5.69 -1.40
N TYR A 7 9.66 5.00 -0.55
CA TYR A 7 8.21 5.24 -0.37
C TYR A 7 7.84 6.07 0.86
N ILE A 8 8.76 6.23 1.80
CA ILE A 8 8.54 7.09 2.97
C ILE A 8 9.19 8.43 2.63
N PRO A 9 8.42 9.49 2.29
CA PRO A 9 9.01 10.82 2.16
C PRO A 9 9.71 11.18 3.47
N ASP A 10 10.81 11.90 3.34
CA ASP A 10 11.76 12.27 4.38
C ASP A 10 11.17 12.17 5.80
N LEU A 11 11.59 11.16 6.57
CA LEU A 11 11.09 10.85 7.94
C LEU A 11 11.12 12.06 8.87
N LYS A 12 11.88 13.09 8.52
CA LYS A 12 11.84 14.42 9.14
C LYS A 12 10.45 15.05 9.21
N VAL A 13 9.55 14.82 8.26
CA VAL A 13 8.17 15.37 8.31
C VAL A 13 7.36 14.77 9.47
N LEU A 14 7.78 13.61 9.97
CA LEU A 14 7.14 12.91 11.08
C LEU A 14 7.87 13.16 12.42
N SER A 15 8.82 14.10 12.50
CA SER A 15 9.54 14.38 13.76
C SER A 15 8.64 14.92 14.87
N ASP A 16 7.53 15.56 14.48
CA ASP A 16 6.64 16.25 15.41
C ASP A 16 5.52 15.34 15.92
N VAL A 17 5.44 14.08 15.45
CA VAL A 17 4.44 13.12 15.89
C VAL A 17 5.02 12.15 16.93
N GLU A 18 4.19 11.76 17.88
CA GLU A 18 4.56 10.89 19.00
C GLU A 18 4.73 9.43 18.54
N TYR A 19 3.98 9.04 17.51
CA TYR A 19 4.04 7.72 16.91
C TYR A 19 3.59 7.78 15.45
N TYR A 20 4.16 6.93 14.62
CA TYR A 20 3.63 6.63 13.30
C TYR A 20 3.81 5.15 12.95
N ASP A 21 2.86 4.62 12.19
CA ASP A 21 2.89 3.29 11.59
C ASP A 21 2.57 3.42 10.10
N ILE A 22 3.44 2.86 9.26
CA ILE A 22 3.32 2.89 7.81
C ILE A 22 3.30 1.46 7.32
N ARG A 23 2.17 1.04 6.73
CA ARG A 23 2.04 -0.23 6.04
C ARG A 23 2.07 0.02 4.55
N LEU A 24 3.01 -0.61 3.86
CA LEU A 24 3.06 -0.66 2.40
C LEU A 24 2.66 -2.05 1.92
N GLU A 25 1.87 -2.10 0.86
CA GLU A 25 1.40 -3.35 0.29
C GLU A 25 1.59 -3.36 -1.23
N ARG A 26 2.05 -4.49 -1.75
CA ARG A 26 2.13 -4.76 -3.18
C ARG A 26 1.46 -6.11 -3.46
N ARG A 27 0.44 -6.10 -4.31
CA ARG A 27 -0.26 -7.30 -4.77
C ARG A 27 0.05 -7.55 -6.24
N PHE A 28 0.32 -8.81 -6.55
CA PHE A 28 0.40 -9.34 -7.90
C PHE A 28 -0.80 -10.25 -8.09
N ILE A 29 -1.68 -9.89 -9.02
CA ILE A 29 -2.93 -10.59 -9.25
C ILE A 29 -2.92 -11.07 -10.69
N THR A 30 -2.93 -12.39 -10.88
CA THR A 30 -3.15 -13.02 -12.17
C THR A 30 -4.57 -13.54 -12.20
N THR A 31 -5.36 -13.10 -13.17
CA THR A 31 -6.76 -13.50 -13.35
C THR A 31 -6.88 -14.28 -14.64
N VAL A 32 -7.49 -15.46 -14.58
CA VAL A 32 -7.82 -16.28 -15.75
C VAL A 32 -9.32 -16.55 -15.73
N ILE A 33 -10.03 -16.08 -16.75
CA ILE A 33 -11.49 -16.26 -16.90
C ILE A 33 -11.72 -17.29 -18.01
N TYR A 34 -12.45 -18.35 -17.68
CA TYR A 34 -12.86 -19.40 -18.63
C TYR A 34 -14.31 -19.20 -19.07
N HIS A 35 -14.60 -19.61 -20.31
CA HIS A 35 -15.96 -19.72 -20.82
C HIS A 35 -16.05 -20.96 -21.70
N ASN A 36 -16.93 -21.91 -21.36
CA ASN A 36 -17.06 -23.22 -22.04
C ASN A 36 -15.72 -23.95 -22.21
N ASP A 37 -14.98 -24.12 -21.10
CA ASP A 37 -13.68 -24.80 -21.05
C ASP A 37 -12.53 -24.14 -21.84
N GLU A 38 -12.77 -22.96 -22.43
CA GLU A 38 -11.75 -22.16 -23.11
C GLU A 38 -11.38 -20.90 -22.31
N PRO A 39 -10.08 -20.56 -22.17
CA PRO A 39 -9.66 -19.32 -21.53
C PRO A 39 -10.03 -18.13 -22.42
N ARG A 40 -10.85 -17.23 -21.88
CA ARG A 40 -11.35 -16.04 -22.58
C ARG A 40 -10.56 -14.79 -22.23
N GLU A 41 -10.09 -14.69 -20.99
CA GLU A 41 -9.29 -13.55 -20.52
C GLU A 41 -8.18 -14.05 -19.62
N ILE A 42 -6.97 -13.53 -19.86
CA ILE A 42 -5.82 -13.66 -18.97
C ILE A 42 -5.34 -12.24 -18.72
N SER A 43 -5.39 -11.78 -17.48
CA SER A 43 -4.93 -10.45 -17.11
C SER A 43 -4.01 -10.50 -15.90
N GLU A 44 -3.03 -9.61 -15.88
CA GLU A 44 -2.13 -9.41 -14.75
C GLU A 44 -2.25 -7.97 -14.28
N VAL A 45 -2.48 -7.81 -12.98
CA VAL A 45 -2.56 -6.51 -12.33
C VAL A 45 -1.56 -6.47 -11.19
N VAL A 46 -0.73 -5.42 -11.18
CA VAL A 46 0.09 -5.06 -10.03
C VAL A 46 -0.60 -3.90 -9.33
N GLN A 47 -1.02 -4.13 -8.09
CA GLN A 47 -1.55 -3.07 -7.23
C GLN A 47 -0.52 -2.72 -6.18
N ASN A 48 -0.29 -1.42 -6.00
CA ASN A 48 0.45 -0.90 -4.86
C ASN A 48 -0.54 -0.15 -3.97
N GLY A 49 -0.18 0.05 -2.72
CA GLY A 49 -1.00 0.82 -1.80
C GLY A 49 -0.49 0.71 -0.38
N GLY A 50 -1.31 1.15 0.56
CA GLY A 50 -0.93 1.12 1.94
C GLY A 50 -1.77 2.04 2.81
N CYS A 51 -1.29 2.22 4.03
CA CYS A 51 -1.85 3.18 4.95
C CYS A 51 -0.79 3.73 5.91
N VAL A 52 -1.13 4.89 6.47
CA VAL A 52 -0.37 5.61 7.48
C VAL A 52 -1.29 5.84 8.68
N ARG A 53 -0.77 5.56 9.88
CA ARG A 53 -1.37 5.95 11.16
C ARG A 53 -0.39 6.86 11.89
N VAL A 54 -0.90 7.89 12.54
CA VAL A 54 -0.10 8.83 13.35
C VAL A 54 -0.78 9.13 14.67
N LEU A 55 0.01 9.39 15.71
CA LEU A 55 -0.41 9.94 16.99
C LEU A 55 0.23 11.32 17.16
N PHE A 56 -0.58 12.35 17.37
CA PHE A 56 -0.12 13.72 17.59
C PHE A 56 -0.94 14.40 18.69
N ASN A 57 -0.27 14.85 19.75
CA ASN A 57 -0.91 15.47 20.92
C ASN A 57 -2.08 14.64 21.47
N GLY A 58 -1.91 13.32 21.53
CA GLY A 58 -2.95 12.38 21.98
C GLY A 58 -4.09 12.12 20.96
N GLY A 59 -4.07 12.74 19.78
CA GLY A 59 -5.03 12.53 18.70
C GLY A 59 -4.54 11.53 17.65
N TRP A 60 -5.42 10.65 17.17
CA TRP A 60 -5.12 9.67 16.12
C TRP A 60 -5.50 10.17 14.72
N GLY A 61 -4.57 10.05 13.77
CA GLY A 61 -4.80 10.26 12.35
C GLY A 61 -4.59 8.99 11.54
N PHE A 62 -5.40 8.78 10.50
CA PHE A 62 -5.30 7.65 9.58
C PHE A 62 -5.49 8.11 8.13
N SER A 63 -4.68 7.60 7.22
CA SER A 63 -4.84 7.78 5.77
C SER A 63 -4.46 6.50 5.03
N SER A 64 -5.15 6.21 3.93
CA SER A 64 -4.87 5.07 3.06
C SER A 64 -4.74 5.51 1.61
N PHE A 65 -3.96 4.77 0.82
CA PHE A 65 -3.70 5.06 -0.59
C PHE A 65 -3.55 3.79 -1.41
N THR A 66 -3.69 3.94 -2.73
CA THR A 66 -3.57 2.92 -3.78
C THR A 66 -2.86 3.52 -4.97
#